data_AF-A0A928G9C8-F1
#
_entry.id   AF-A0A928G9C8-F1
#
_cell.length_a   1.000
_cell.length_b   1.000
_cell.length_c   1.000
_cell.angle_alpha   90.00
_cell.angle_beta   90.00
_cell.angle_gamma   90.00
#
_symmetry.space_group_name_H-M   'P 1'
#
loop_
_entity.id
_entity.type
_entity.pdbx_description
1 polymer ?
#
loop_
_entity_poly.entity_id
_entity_poly.type
_entity_poly.pdbx_seq_one_letter_code
_entity_poly.pdbx_strand_id
1 'polypeptide(L)'
;MSKREKNIIARRLAHSYLSSIISISLVLLLVGFFALLAVNATQVSNYFKENIAISVILKSHVEEKEALEIDEKISAMPCVKQTRYISKAQGTEEMKQLLGENFLNIFESNPIPISLEVQLNADYFSPDSVALFTSSVEGLPQVDEVSYQSSLINAINENIERIGLILMVFIALLLFISFVLINNTVRLNVYSKRFSIYTMRLVGATRAFIRAPFLVKAVFQGLISALLAVVMLLGMLVVVREQFAQLFSVLEPRMLAAVLSGVVVLGILICVASTFFVVNRLVSLTNDELYY
;
A
#
# COMPACT_ATOMS: atom_id res chain seq x y z
N MET A 1 24.06 12.54 42.31
CA MET A 1 24.22 11.81 41.04
C MET A 1 25.58 12.11 40.44
N SER A 2 26.37 11.07 40.21
CA SER A 2 27.69 11.15 39.57
C SER A 2 27.57 11.56 38.10
N LYS A 3 28.58 12.25 37.55
CA LYS A 3 28.65 12.64 36.12
C LYS A 3 28.49 11.43 35.19
N ARG A 4 28.95 10.24 35.62
CA ARG A 4 28.83 8.97 34.90
C ARG A 4 27.38 8.46 34.83
N GLU A 5 26.61 8.57 35.92
CA GLU A 5 25.20 8.18 35.97
C GLU A 5 24.31 9.08 35.10
N LYS A 6 24.58 10.39 35.12
CA LYS A 6 23.88 11.36 34.24
C LYS A 6 24.07 11.01 32.77
N ASN A 7 25.28 10.65 32.36
CA ASN A 7 25.58 10.26 30.97
C ASN A 7 24.89 8.94 30.57
N ILE A 8 24.81 7.95 31.47
CA ILE A 8 24.13 6.68 31.20
C ILE A 8 22.62 6.89 31.01
N ILE A 9 21.99 7.70 31.87
CA ILE A 9 20.56 8.02 31.77
C ILE A 9 20.26 8.82 30.51
N ALA A 10 21.11 9.81 30.17
CA ALA A 10 20.95 10.60 28.95
C ALA A 10 21.03 9.74 27.68
N ARG A 11 21.99 8.80 27.60
CA ARG A 11 22.09 7.86 26.47
C ARG A 11 20.88 6.94 26.36
N ARG A 12 20.40 6.38 27.48
CA ARG A 12 19.20 5.51 27.48
C ARG A 12 17.97 6.27 27.02
N LEU A 13 17.78 7.52 27.48
CA LEU A 13 16.69 8.37 27.02
C LEU A 13 16.81 8.66 25.52
N ALA A 14 17.99 9.03 25.03
CA ALA A 14 18.20 9.31 23.61
C ALA A 14 17.91 8.09 22.72
N HIS A 15 18.38 6.90 23.10
CA HIS A 15 18.07 5.66 22.36
C HIS A 15 16.57 5.33 22.36
N SER A 16 15.89 5.49 23.51
CA SER A 16 14.44 5.27 23.62
C SER A 16 13.67 6.25 22.73
N TYR A 17 14.06 7.53 22.73
CA TYR A 17 13.47 8.56 21.89
C TYR A 17 13.67 8.28 20.40
N LEU A 18 14.90 7.94 19.97
CA LEU A 18 15.19 7.62 18.58
C LEU A 18 14.42 6.38 18.11
N SER A 19 14.41 5.31 18.91
CA SER A 19 13.68 4.09 18.60
C SER A 19 12.17 4.36 18.47
N SER A 20 11.61 5.18 19.35
CA SER A 20 10.21 5.59 19.27
C SER A 20 9.92 6.44 18.03
N ILE A 21 10.80 7.37 17.66
CA ILE A 21 10.67 8.18 16.43
C ILE A 21 10.66 7.28 15.19
N ILE A 22 11.61 6.34 15.08
CA ILE A 22 11.70 5.41 13.96
C ILE A 22 10.43 4.57 13.86
N SER A 23 9.98 3.99 14.98
CA SER A 23 8.75 3.19 15.03
C SER A 23 7.53 3.98 14.55
N ILE A 24 7.34 5.21 15.06
CA ILE A 24 6.21 6.07 14.70
C ILE A 24 6.31 6.48 13.22
N SER A 25 7.50 6.82 12.74
CA SER A 25 7.70 7.17 11.32
C SER A 25 7.35 6.01 10.39
N LEU A 26 7.65 4.76 10.77
CA LEU A 26 7.30 3.59 9.98
C LEU A 26 5.78 3.38 9.92
N VAL A 27 5.09 3.58 11.05
CA VAL A 27 3.62 3.51 11.07
C VAL A 27 3.02 4.59 10.17
N LEU A 28 3.49 5.82 10.31
CA LEU A 28 3.01 6.96 9.53
C LEU A 28 3.31 6.81 8.04
N LEU A 29 4.46 6.21 7.69
CA LEU A 29 4.81 5.88 6.32
C LEU A 29 3.82 4.88 5.73
N LEU A 30 3.51 3.79 6.45
CA LEU A 30 2.52 2.83 5.97
C LEU A 30 1.14 3.46 5.84
N VAL A 31 0.66 4.17 6.87
CA VAL A 31 -0.63 4.86 6.83
C VAL A 31 -0.69 5.85 5.66
N GLY A 32 0.37 6.63 5.45
CA GLY A 32 0.45 7.59 4.34
C GLY A 32 0.47 6.92 2.97
N PHE A 33 1.24 5.83 2.81
CA PHE A 33 1.26 5.03 1.59
C PHE A 33 -0.11 4.44 1.28
N PHE A 34 -0.80 3.88 2.27
CA PHE A 34 -2.14 3.36 2.09
C PHE A 34 -3.18 4.44 1.85
N ALA A 35 -3.05 5.60 2.48
CA ALA A 35 -3.92 6.74 2.18
C ALA A 35 -3.77 7.17 0.71
N LEU A 36 -2.54 7.17 0.17
CA LEU A 36 -2.30 7.44 -1.25
C LEU A 36 -2.93 6.38 -2.15
N LEU A 37 -2.76 5.10 -1.83
CA LEU A 37 -3.38 4.01 -2.58
C LEU A 37 -4.90 4.08 -2.50
N ALA A 38 -5.47 4.37 -1.33
CA ALA A 38 -6.91 4.46 -1.12
C ALA A 38 -7.54 5.62 -1.91
N VAL A 39 -6.89 6.79 -1.89
CA VAL A 39 -7.33 7.95 -2.68
C VAL A 39 -7.27 7.66 -4.19
N ASN A 40 -6.36 6.77 -4.62
CA ASN A 40 -6.23 6.35 -6.01
C ASN A 40 -6.76 4.92 -6.25
N ALA A 41 -7.60 4.38 -5.35
CA ALA A 41 -7.93 2.96 -5.36
C ALA A 41 -8.59 2.54 -6.68
N THR A 42 -9.45 3.38 -7.22
CA THR A 42 -10.09 3.16 -8.53
C THR A 42 -9.06 3.10 -9.65
N GLN A 43 -8.09 4.03 -9.71
CA GLN A 43 -7.08 4.03 -10.78
C GLN A 43 -6.12 2.85 -10.66
N VAL A 44 -5.69 2.53 -9.44
CA VAL A 44 -4.85 1.36 -9.17
C VAL A 44 -5.60 0.09 -9.58
N SER A 45 -6.87 -0.05 -9.18
CA SER A 45 -7.71 -1.18 -9.56
C SER A 45 -7.90 -1.27 -11.07
N ASN A 46 -8.22 -0.16 -11.72
CA ASN A 46 -8.45 -0.10 -13.17
C ASN A 46 -7.19 -0.48 -13.93
N TYR A 47 -6.02 0.00 -13.51
CA TYR A 47 -4.74 -0.37 -14.12
C TYR A 47 -4.52 -1.89 -14.10
N PHE A 48 -4.71 -2.55 -12.95
CA PHE A 48 -4.54 -4.00 -12.87
C PHE A 48 -5.59 -4.77 -13.67
N LYS A 49 -6.84 -4.31 -13.67
CA LYS A 49 -7.95 -4.94 -14.42
C LYS A 49 -7.77 -4.82 -15.94
N GLU A 50 -7.37 -3.64 -16.41
CA GLU A 50 -7.28 -3.32 -17.84
C GLU A 50 -5.99 -3.83 -18.50
N ASN A 51 -4.96 -4.17 -17.73
CA ASN A 51 -3.71 -4.71 -18.28
C ASN A 51 -3.73 -6.24 -18.44
N ILE A 52 -4.84 -6.91 -18.11
CA ILE A 52 -4.98 -8.35 -18.29
C ILE A 52 -5.60 -8.62 -19.66
N ALA A 53 -4.88 -9.38 -20.48
CA ALA A 53 -5.37 -9.84 -21.76
C ALA A 53 -6.14 -11.15 -21.60
N ILE A 54 -7.30 -11.22 -22.25
CA ILE A 54 -8.05 -12.44 -22.54
C ILE A 54 -7.62 -12.91 -23.92
N SER A 55 -7.19 -14.17 -24.05
CA SER A 55 -6.74 -14.71 -25.32
C SER A 55 -7.90 -15.38 -26.05
N VAL A 56 -8.28 -14.84 -27.21
CA VAL A 56 -9.28 -15.44 -28.10
C VAL A 56 -8.54 -16.20 -29.19
N ILE A 57 -8.67 -17.52 -29.19
CA ILE A 57 -8.01 -18.41 -30.14
C ILE A 57 -8.95 -18.64 -31.33
N LEU A 58 -8.45 -18.37 -32.54
CA LEU A 58 -9.20 -18.60 -33.78
C LEU A 58 -8.95 -20.00 -34.32
N LYS A 59 -9.92 -20.54 -35.06
CA LYS A 59 -9.79 -21.85 -35.71
C LYS A 59 -8.66 -21.86 -36.74
N SER A 60 -8.01 -23.01 -36.92
CA SER A 60 -6.81 -23.16 -37.76
C SER A 60 -6.98 -22.77 -39.24
N HIS A 61 -8.22 -22.79 -39.74
CA HIS A 61 -8.58 -22.48 -41.13
C HIS A 61 -8.97 -21.02 -41.39
N VAL A 62 -8.97 -20.17 -40.36
CA VAL A 62 -9.30 -18.74 -40.50
C VAL A 62 -8.17 -18.02 -41.22
N GLU A 63 -8.50 -17.30 -42.29
CA GLU A 63 -7.54 -16.48 -43.03
C GLU A 63 -7.27 -15.16 -42.32
N GLU A 64 -6.13 -14.52 -42.62
CA GLU A 64 -5.70 -13.28 -41.98
C GLU A 64 -6.73 -12.15 -42.12
N LYS A 65 -7.38 -12.09 -43.27
CA LYS A 65 -8.42 -11.10 -43.55
C LYS A 65 -9.66 -11.30 -42.67
N GLU A 66 -10.10 -12.55 -42.50
CA GLU A 66 -11.22 -12.89 -41.62
C GLU A 66 -10.87 -12.63 -40.14
N ALA A 67 -9.62 -12.89 -39.74
CA ALA A 67 -9.15 -12.60 -38.39
C ALA A 67 -9.17 -11.09 -38.08
N LEU A 68 -8.82 -10.24 -39.04
CA LEU A 68 -8.91 -8.78 -38.90
C LEU A 68 -10.36 -8.28 -38.85
N GLU A 69 -11.28 -8.88 -39.61
CA GLU A 69 -12.71 -8.55 -39.53
C GLU A 69 -13.29 -8.91 -38.14
N ILE A 70 -12.82 -10.01 -37.54
CA ILE A 70 -13.20 -10.39 -36.16
C ILE A 70 -12.59 -9.43 -35.14
N ASP A 71 -11.32 -9.06 -35.33
CA ASP A 71 -10.64 -8.07 -34.48
C ASP A 71 -11.45 -6.76 -34.44
N GLU A 72 -11.77 -6.17 -35.59
CA GLU A 72 -12.59 -4.95 -35.66
C GLU A 72 -13.95 -5.11 -34.98
N LYS A 73 -14.60 -6.27 -35.14
CA LYS A 73 -15.90 -6.55 -34.51
C LYS A 73 -15.80 -6.64 -32.99
N ILE A 74 -14.71 -7.20 -32.46
CA ILE A 74 -14.44 -7.29 -31.02
C ILE A 74 -14.02 -5.92 -30.47
N SER A 75 -13.13 -5.19 -31.15
CA SER A 75 -12.70 -3.84 -30.75
C SER A 75 -13.87 -2.85 -30.70
N ALA A 76 -14.90 -3.05 -31.52
CA ALA A 76 -16.11 -2.21 -31.52
C ALA A 76 -17.04 -2.46 -30.32
N MET A 77 -16.80 -3.50 -29.51
CA MET A 77 -17.63 -3.77 -28.34
C MET A 77 -17.33 -2.77 -27.21
N PRO A 78 -18.36 -2.24 -26.52
CA PRO A 78 -18.17 -1.22 -25.48
C PRO A 78 -17.42 -1.73 -24.24
N CYS A 79 -17.37 -3.04 -24.03
CA CYS A 79 -16.62 -3.67 -22.94
C CYS A 79 -15.12 -3.78 -23.24
N VAL A 80 -14.69 -3.58 -24.49
CA VAL A 80 -13.31 -3.75 -24.93
C VAL A 80 -12.57 -2.42 -24.90
N LYS A 81 -11.38 -2.42 -24.30
CA LYS A 81 -10.47 -1.28 -24.25
C LYS A 81 -9.53 -1.27 -25.44
N GLN A 82 -8.92 -2.42 -25.69
CA GLN A 82 -7.93 -2.61 -26.75
C GLN A 82 -7.90 -4.08 -27.16
N THR A 83 -7.68 -4.32 -28.43
CA THR A 83 -7.34 -5.63 -28.96
C THR A 83 -5.93 -5.62 -29.55
N ARG A 84 -5.27 -6.77 -29.53
CA ARG A 84 -3.96 -7.00 -30.12
C ARG A 84 -4.03 -8.26 -30.96
N TYR A 85 -3.98 -8.09 -32.28
CA TYR A 85 -3.87 -9.18 -33.22
C TYR A 85 -2.48 -9.81 -33.16
N ILE A 86 -2.42 -11.13 -32.99
CA ILE A 86 -1.18 -11.92 -32.97
C ILE A 86 -1.23 -12.89 -34.14
N SER A 87 -0.35 -12.65 -35.13
CA SER A 87 -0.22 -13.54 -36.28
C SER A 87 0.43 -14.87 -35.87
N LYS A 88 0.23 -15.92 -36.68
CA LYS A 88 0.90 -17.21 -36.48
C LYS A 88 2.42 -17.04 -36.32
N ALA A 89 3.04 -16.18 -37.13
CA ALA A 89 4.48 -15.92 -37.07
C ALA A 89 4.89 -15.22 -35.77
N GLN A 90 4.14 -14.22 -35.31
CA GLN A 90 4.41 -13.52 -34.06
C GLN A 90 4.23 -14.43 -32.83
N GLY A 91 3.11 -15.15 -32.76
CA GLY A 91 2.88 -16.09 -31.65
C GLY A 91 3.94 -17.19 -31.59
N THR A 92 4.45 -17.62 -32.75
CA THR A 92 5.56 -18.57 -32.84
C THR A 92 6.85 -18.00 -32.25
N GLU A 93 7.16 -16.75 -32.54
CA GLU A 93 8.35 -16.07 -32.03
C GLU A 93 8.26 -15.82 -30.52
N GLU A 94 7.12 -15.35 -30.03
CA GLU A 94 6.87 -15.19 -28.58
C GLU A 94 7.01 -16.53 -27.85
N MET A 95 6.47 -17.62 -28.42
CA MET A 95 6.56 -18.95 -27.82
C MET A 95 8.00 -19.51 -27.85
N LYS A 96 8.78 -19.23 -28.90
CA LYS A 96 10.21 -19.58 -28.95
C LYS A 96 11.03 -18.87 -27.88
N GLN A 97 10.71 -17.62 -27.57
CA GLN A 97 11.41 -16.87 -26.51
C GLN A 97 11.10 -17.44 -25.12
N LEU A 98 9.88 -17.95 -24.90
CA LEU A 98 9.46 -18.52 -23.62
C LEU A 98 9.93 -19.96 -23.41
N LEU A 99 9.84 -20.80 -24.45
CA LEU A 99 10.08 -22.25 -24.35
C LEU A 99 11.40 -22.71 -24.99
N GLY A 100 12.11 -21.80 -25.68
CA GLY A 100 13.33 -22.07 -26.42
C GLY A 100 13.08 -22.47 -27.88
N GLU A 101 14.09 -22.25 -28.75
CA GLU A 101 13.99 -22.45 -30.19
C GLU A 101 13.60 -23.88 -30.62
N ASN A 102 13.90 -24.87 -29.79
CA ASN A 102 13.66 -26.29 -30.08
C ASN A 102 12.20 -26.73 -29.89
N PHE A 103 11.32 -25.88 -29.35
CA PHE A 103 9.93 -26.22 -29.07
C PHE A 103 9.17 -26.72 -30.30
N LEU A 104 9.43 -26.12 -31.47
CA LEU A 104 8.73 -26.45 -32.71
C LEU A 104 9.23 -27.75 -33.36
N ASN A 105 10.42 -28.24 -32.99
CA ASN A 105 11.01 -29.43 -33.61
C ASN A 105 10.26 -30.73 -33.26
N ILE A 106 9.33 -30.66 -32.32
CA ILE A 106 8.50 -31.78 -31.84
C ILE A 106 7.21 -31.91 -32.68
N PHE A 107 6.85 -30.87 -33.44
CA PHE A 107 5.61 -30.83 -34.21
C PHE A 107 5.89 -30.88 -35.71
N GLU A 108 5.11 -31.68 -36.45
CA GLU A 108 5.25 -31.81 -37.92
C GLU A 108 4.82 -30.54 -38.68
N SER A 109 4.02 -29.69 -38.04
CA SER A 109 3.57 -28.40 -38.57
C SER A 109 3.45 -27.39 -37.42
N ASN A 110 3.43 -26.09 -37.75
CA ASN A 110 3.34 -25.03 -36.74
C ASN A 110 2.01 -25.15 -35.97
N PRO A 111 2.04 -25.49 -34.67
CA PRO A 111 0.82 -25.71 -33.89
C PRO A 111 0.18 -24.39 -33.42
N ILE A 112 0.84 -23.25 -33.65
CA ILE A 112 0.39 -21.95 -33.12
C ILE A 112 -0.74 -21.38 -33.99
N PRO A 113 -1.97 -21.28 -33.45
CA PRO A 113 -3.09 -20.65 -34.15
C PRO A 113 -2.93 -19.12 -34.17
N ILE A 114 -3.82 -18.45 -34.92
CA ILE A 114 -3.97 -17.00 -34.80
C ILE A 114 -4.73 -16.73 -33.50
N SER A 115 -4.28 -15.75 -32.73
CA SER A 115 -4.96 -15.32 -31.51
C SER A 115 -5.18 -13.80 -31.48
N LEU A 116 -6.25 -13.39 -30.80
CA LEU A 116 -6.54 -12.01 -30.48
C LEU A 116 -6.44 -11.85 -28.97
N GLU A 117 -5.54 -10.99 -28.51
CA GLU A 117 -5.50 -10.59 -27.11
C GLU A 117 -6.45 -9.42 -26.88
N VAL A 118 -7.44 -9.61 -26.03
CA VAL A 118 -8.47 -8.62 -25.75
C VAL A 118 -8.32 -8.12 -24.32
N GLN A 119 -8.12 -6.82 -24.17
CA GLN A 119 -8.15 -6.14 -22.88
C GLN A 119 -9.52 -5.51 -22.69
N LEU A 120 -10.17 -5.82 -21.58
CA LEU A 120 -11.47 -5.26 -21.22
C LEU A 120 -11.32 -3.97 -20.42
N ASN A 121 -12.32 -3.10 -20.51
CA ASN A 121 -12.46 -1.93 -19.63
C ASN A 121 -12.66 -2.39 -18.17
N ALA A 122 -12.12 -1.64 -17.20
CA ALA A 122 -12.15 -2.03 -15.79
C ALA A 122 -13.55 -2.28 -15.22
N ASP A 123 -14.54 -1.51 -15.70
CA ASP A 123 -15.94 -1.62 -15.28
C ASP A 123 -16.58 -2.96 -15.68
N TYR A 124 -16.05 -3.60 -16.73
CA TYR A 124 -16.50 -4.89 -17.25
C TYR A 124 -15.58 -6.04 -16.82
N PHE A 125 -14.58 -5.78 -15.97
CA PHE A 125 -13.67 -6.80 -15.43
C PHE A 125 -14.20 -7.37 -14.11
N SER A 126 -15.35 -8.04 -14.20
CA SER A 126 -15.95 -8.83 -13.11
C SER A 126 -16.12 -10.28 -13.56
N PRO A 127 -16.13 -11.27 -12.65
CA PRO A 127 -16.28 -12.68 -13.04
C PRO A 127 -17.52 -12.93 -13.93
N ASP A 128 -18.64 -12.28 -13.59
CA ASP A 128 -19.90 -12.40 -14.33
C ASP A 128 -19.83 -11.69 -15.69
N SER A 129 -19.28 -10.48 -15.74
CA SER A 129 -19.15 -9.70 -16.99
C SER A 129 -18.16 -10.34 -17.96
N VAL A 130 -17.06 -10.91 -17.44
CA VAL A 130 -16.08 -11.67 -18.22
C VAL A 130 -16.73 -12.94 -18.76
N ALA A 131 -17.48 -13.69 -17.94
CA ALA A 131 -18.19 -14.87 -18.42
C ALA A 131 -19.18 -14.54 -19.55
N LEU A 132 -19.95 -13.45 -19.42
CA LEU A 132 -20.86 -12.98 -20.48
C LEU A 132 -20.12 -12.58 -21.76
N PHE A 133 -18.97 -11.91 -21.65
CA PHE A 133 -18.12 -11.59 -22.79
C PHE A 133 -17.60 -12.86 -23.46
N THR A 134 -17.03 -13.79 -22.70
CA THR A 134 -16.50 -15.06 -23.18
C THR A 134 -17.58 -15.85 -23.93
N SER A 135 -18.78 -16.02 -23.35
CA SER A 135 -19.88 -16.72 -24.04
C SER A 135 -20.35 -16.03 -25.32
N SER A 136 -20.28 -14.70 -25.37
CA SER A 136 -20.64 -13.94 -26.58
C SER A 136 -19.61 -14.12 -27.70
N VAL A 137 -18.33 -14.20 -27.35
CA VAL A 137 -17.22 -14.38 -28.30
C VAL A 137 -17.10 -15.82 -28.76
N GLU A 138 -17.27 -16.81 -27.86
CA GLU A 138 -17.30 -18.24 -28.20
C GLU A 138 -18.47 -18.59 -29.13
N GLY A 139 -19.55 -17.81 -29.12
CA GLY A 139 -20.66 -17.97 -30.06
C GLY A 139 -20.33 -17.61 -31.52
N LEU A 140 -19.16 -17.02 -31.79
CA LEU A 140 -18.73 -16.69 -33.16
C LEU A 140 -18.21 -17.95 -33.88
N PRO A 141 -18.65 -18.22 -35.12
CA PRO A 141 -18.31 -19.47 -35.80
C PRO A 141 -16.80 -19.64 -36.09
N GLN A 142 -16.04 -18.55 -36.13
CA GLN A 142 -14.60 -18.52 -36.40
C GLN A 142 -13.72 -18.67 -35.14
N VAL A 143 -14.30 -18.50 -33.95
CA VAL A 143 -13.60 -18.65 -32.67
C VAL A 143 -13.55 -20.13 -32.30
N ASP A 144 -12.39 -20.61 -31.86
CA ASP A 144 -12.20 -21.98 -31.38
C ASP A 144 -12.38 -22.05 -29.87
N GLU A 145 -11.62 -21.24 -29.14
CA GLU A 145 -11.63 -21.19 -27.68
C GLU A 145 -11.30 -19.78 -27.19
N VAL A 146 -11.94 -19.34 -26.11
CA VAL A 146 -11.54 -18.13 -25.38
C VAL A 146 -10.82 -18.54 -24.11
N SER A 147 -9.49 -18.46 -24.14
CA SER A 147 -8.64 -18.79 -23.01
C SER A 147 -8.39 -17.57 -22.13
N TYR A 148 -8.87 -17.65 -20.90
CA TYR A 148 -8.55 -16.69 -19.85
C TYR A 148 -8.25 -17.44 -18.55
N GLN A 149 -7.31 -16.92 -17.77
CA GLN A 149 -7.04 -17.48 -16.44
C GLN A 149 -8.11 -16.99 -15.47
N SER A 150 -9.25 -17.70 -15.38
CA SER A 150 -10.30 -17.39 -14.41
C SER A 150 -9.77 -17.36 -12.98
N SER A 151 -8.74 -18.17 -12.70
CA SER A 151 -7.99 -18.15 -11.44
C SER A 151 -7.31 -16.82 -11.19
N LEU A 152 -6.74 -16.14 -12.20
CA LEU A 152 -6.14 -14.81 -12.02
C LEU A 152 -7.19 -13.74 -11.74
N ILE A 153 -8.34 -13.79 -12.42
CA ILE A 153 -9.42 -12.80 -12.24
C ILE A 153 -10.00 -12.90 -10.83
N ASN A 154 -10.31 -14.11 -10.38
CA ASN A 154 -10.79 -14.35 -9.02
C ASN A 154 -9.70 -14.06 -7.99
N ALA A 155 -8.46 -14.47 -8.25
CA ALA A 155 -7.34 -14.20 -7.37
C ALA A 155 -7.12 -12.69 -7.19
N ILE A 156 -7.30 -11.85 -8.20
CA ILE A 156 -7.11 -10.40 -8.04
C ILE A 156 -8.19 -9.81 -7.14
N ASN A 157 -9.46 -10.11 -7.39
CA ASN A 157 -10.54 -9.56 -6.57
C ASN A 157 -10.42 -10.04 -5.11
N GLU A 158 -10.19 -11.34 -4.87
CA GLU A 158 -10.02 -11.87 -3.51
C GLU A 158 -8.71 -11.42 -2.84
N ASN A 159 -7.59 -11.36 -3.59
CA ASN A 159 -6.31 -10.97 -3.03
C ASN A 159 -6.28 -9.49 -2.69
N ILE A 160 -6.92 -8.60 -3.44
CA ILE A 160 -6.97 -7.16 -3.09
C ILE A 160 -7.62 -6.98 -1.72
N GLU A 161 -8.75 -7.64 -1.46
CA GLU A 161 -9.42 -7.58 -0.15
C GLU A 161 -8.56 -8.22 0.95
N ARG A 162 -8.01 -9.41 0.70
CA ARG A 162 -7.18 -10.13 1.66
C ARG A 162 -5.89 -9.36 2.00
N ILE A 163 -5.24 -8.76 1.02
CA ILE A 163 -4.06 -7.90 1.20
C ILE A 163 -4.44 -6.72 2.09
N GLY A 164 -5.57 -6.05 1.81
CA GLY A 164 -6.08 -4.97 2.66
C GLY A 164 -6.27 -5.37 4.12
N LEU A 165 -6.83 -6.56 4.38
CA LEU A 165 -7.04 -7.08 5.73
C LEU A 165 -5.71 -7.36 6.45
N ILE A 166 -4.78 -8.08 5.79
CA ILE A 166 -3.45 -8.39 6.35
C ILE A 166 -2.71 -7.10 6.73
N LEU A 167 -2.79 -6.09 5.87
CA LEU A 167 -2.17 -4.79 6.10
C LEU A 167 -2.82 -4.03 7.26
N MET A 168 -4.14 -4.09 7.41
CA MET A 168 -4.83 -3.49 8.54
C MET A 168 -4.33 -4.08 9.88
N VAL A 169 -4.16 -5.40 9.93
CA VAL A 169 -3.57 -6.10 11.09
C VAL A 169 -2.14 -5.64 11.32
N PHE A 170 -1.35 -5.50 10.26
CA PHE A 170 0.05 -5.07 10.35
C PHE A 170 0.18 -3.62 10.88
N ILE A 171 -0.67 -2.70 10.42
CA ILE A 171 -0.74 -1.32 10.92
C ILE A 171 -1.14 -1.31 12.39
N ALA A 172 -2.15 -2.10 12.78
CA ALA A 172 -2.58 -2.21 14.18
C ALA A 172 -1.46 -2.73 15.09
N LEU A 173 -0.71 -3.73 14.63
CA LEU A 173 0.46 -4.27 15.35
C LEU A 173 1.55 -3.20 15.52
N LEU A 174 1.88 -2.46 14.47
CA LEU A 174 2.88 -1.40 14.51
C LEU A 174 2.46 -0.22 15.38
N LEU A 175 1.18 0.13 15.38
CA LEU A 175 0.60 1.11 16.31
C LEU A 175 0.76 0.64 17.75
N PHE A 176 0.47 -0.63 18.03
CA PHE A 176 0.65 -1.21 19.36
C PHE A 176 2.12 -1.16 19.81
N ILE A 177 3.05 -1.56 18.95
CA ILE A 177 4.50 -1.47 19.23
C ILE A 177 4.89 -0.03 19.52
N SER A 178 4.46 0.91 18.68
CA SER A 178 4.76 2.34 18.87
C SER A 178 4.19 2.87 20.18
N PHE A 179 2.98 2.47 20.56
CA PHE A 179 2.38 2.82 21.86
C PHE A 179 3.20 2.28 23.04
N VAL A 180 3.69 1.04 22.97
CA VAL A 180 4.56 0.45 24.01
C VAL A 180 5.88 1.22 24.12
N LEU A 181 6.50 1.59 22.99
CA LEU A 181 7.74 2.38 22.99
C LEU A 181 7.53 3.78 23.56
N ILE A 182 6.40 4.43 23.23
CA ILE A 182 6.03 5.72 23.82
C ILE A 182 5.84 5.58 25.33
N ASN A 183 5.13 4.55 25.79
CA ASN A 183 4.92 4.30 27.22
C ASN A 183 6.24 4.15 27.97
N ASN A 184 7.17 3.36 27.44
CA ASN A 184 8.50 3.19 28.03
C ASN A 184 9.29 4.50 28.05
N THR A 185 9.27 5.26 26.96
CA THR A 185 9.98 6.54 26.84
C THR A 185 9.41 7.59 27.82
N VAL A 186 8.08 7.69 27.89
CA VAL A 186 7.38 8.62 28.78
C VAL A 186 7.62 8.25 30.23
N ARG A 187 7.55 6.97 30.60
CA ARG A 187 7.83 6.50 31.96
C ARG A 187 9.25 6.84 32.40
N LEU A 188 10.24 6.59 31.54
CA LEU A 188 11.64 6.96 31.81
C LEU A 188 11.80 8.47 31.97
N ASN A 189 11.13 9.28 31.15
CA ASN A 189 11.20 10.74 31.21
C ASN A 189 10.50 11.30 32.47
N VAL A 190 9.37 10.72 32.88
CA VAL A 190 8.68 11.02 34.15
C VAL A 190 9.59 10.68 35.33
N TYR A 191 10.19 9.48 35.35
CA TYR A 191 11.12 9.07 36.41
C TYR A 191 12.32 10.00 36.51
N SER A 192 12.92 10.39 35.37
CA SER A 192 14.04 11.33 35.35
C SER A 192 13.67 12.73 35.88
N LYS A 193 12.39 13.09 35.88
CA LYS A 193 11.87 14.38 36.37
C LYS A 193 11.11 14.28 37.68
N ARG A 194 11.22 13.15 38.39
CA ARG A 194 10.47 12.88 39.63
C ARG A 194 10.56 14.00 40.67
N PHE A 195 11.73 14.61 40.85
CA PHE A 195 11.92 15.70 41.82
C PHE A 195 11.16 16.97 41.43
N SER A 196 11.20 17.37 40.15
CA SER A 196 10.40 18.51 39.68
C SER A 196 8.91 18.25 39.84
N ILE A 197 8.44 17.03 39.53
CA ILE A 197 7.04 16.66 39.70
C ILE A 197 6.65 16.74 41.18
N TYR A 198 7.50 16.22 42.08
CA TYR A 198 7.28 16.28 43.51
C TYR A 198 7.17 17.73 44.02
N THR A 199 8.11 18.61 43.64
CA THR A 199 8.04 20.04 44.01
C THR A 199 6.80 20.72 43.45
N MET A 200 6.39 20.42 42.20
CA MET A 200 5.14 20.96 41.63
C MET A 200 3.91 20.52 42.43
N ARG A 201 3.88 19.27 42.93
CA ARG A 201 2.79 18.78 43.80
C ARG A 201 2.74 19.52 45.14
N LEU A 202 3.89 19.83 45.75
CA LEU A 202 3.95 20.57 47.02
C LEU A 202 3.39 21.99 46.91
N VAL A 203 3.53 22.62 45.75
CA VAL A 203 3.01 23.98 45.49
C VAL A 203 1.55 23.96 45.03
N GLY A 204 0.90 22.78 45.00
CA GLY A 204 -0.52 22.65 44.61
C GLY A 204 -0.77 22.74 43.10
N ALA A 205 0.25 22.48 42.26
CA ALA A 205 0.09 22.53 40.81
C ALA A 205 -0.97 21.54 40.32
N THR A 206 -1.83 21.98 39.39
CA THR A 206 -2.87 21.12 38.82
C THR A 206 -2.27 19.98 38.00
N ARG A 207 -3.00 18.87 37.87
CA ARG A 207 -2.57 17.73 37.04
C ARG A 207 -2.31 18.13 35.58
N ALA A 208 -3.02 19.14 35.07
CA ALA A 208 -2.81 19.67 33.72
C ALA A 208 -1.44 20.38 33.60
N PHE A 209 -1.05 21.17 34.60
CA PHE A 209 0.23 21.86 34.65
C PHE A 209 1.43 20.88 34.66
N ILE A 210 1.31 19.77 35.41
CA ILE A 210 2.33 18.71 35.45
C ILE A 210 2.45 18.00 34.09
N ARG A 211 1.33 17.86 33.35
CA ARG A 211 1.27 17.16 32.05
C ARG A 211 1.76 17.99 30.86
N ALA A 212 1.53 19.30 30.88
CA ALA A 212 1.87 20.22 29.79
C ALA A 212 3.29 20.04 29.20
N PRO A 213 4.39 19.99 29.99
CA PRO A 213 5.73 19.85 29.42
C PRO A 213 5.96 18.52 28.71
N PHE A 214 5.23 17.46 29.07
CA PHE A 214 5.33 16.16 28.39
C PHE A 214 4.55 16.17 27.07
N LEU A 215 3.37 16.79 27.05
CA LEU A 215 2.55 16.92 25.85
C LEU A 215 3.25 17.77 24.78
N VAL A 216 3.90 18.88 25.18
CA VAL A 216 4.68 19.70 24.25
C VAL A 216 5.81 18.88 23.60
N LYS A 217 6.53 18.07 24.39
CA LYS A 217 7.55 17.15 23.84
C LYS A 217 6.97 16.12 22.88
N ALA A 218 5.76 15.62 23.17
CA ALA A 218 5.07 14.67 22.29
C ALA A 218 4.68 15.29 20.94
N VAL A 219 4.30 16.58 20.92
CA VAL A 219 4.04 17.32 19.66
C VAL A 219 5.31 17.37 18.81
N PHE A 220 6.44 17.78 19.37
CA PHE A 220 7.71 17.82 18.63
C PHE A 220 8.16 16.44 18.16
N GLN A 221 8.00 15.41 18.99
CA GLN A 221 8.32 14.05 18.61
C GLN A 221 7.43 13.58 17.45
N GLY A 222 6.12 13.84 17.51
CA GLY A 222 5.18 13.51 16.42
C GLY A 222 5.50 14.26 15.14
N LEU A 223 5.86 15.55 15.23
CA LEU A 223 6.25 16.36 14.09
C LEU A 223 7.52 15.83 13.41
N ILE A 224 8.56 15.48 14.18
CA ILE A 224 9.81 14.93 13.64
C ILE A 224 9.56 13.58 12.98
N SER A 225 8.81 12.69 13.62
CA SER A 225 8.45 11.39 13.06
C SER A 225 7.64 11.52 11.78
N ALA A 226 6.68 12.45 11.74
CA ALA A 226 5.87 12.70 10.56
C ALA A 226 6.69 13.31 9.43
N LEU A 227 7.59 14.25 9.72
CA LEU A 227 8.48 14.83 8.71
C LEU A 227 9.37 13.75 8.09
N LEU A 228 9.93 12.86 8.92
CA LEU A 228 10.72 11.73 8.45
C LEU A 228 9.89 10.79 7.55
N ALA A 229 8.66 10.48 7.96
CA ALA A 229 7.74 9.67 7.17
C ALA A 229 7.38 10.34 5.83
N VAL A 230 7.13 11.66 5.82
CA VAL A 230 6.84 12.43 4.61
C VAL A 230 8.02 12.41 3.64
N VAL A 231 9.25 12.59 4.14
CA VAL A 231 10.46 12.52 3.30
C VAL A 231 10.61 11.12 2.69
N MET A 232 10.43 10.07 3.47
CA MET A 232 10.49 8.69 2.96
C MET A 232 9.37 8.40 1.94
N LEU A 233 8.16 8.89 2.19
CA LEU A 233 7.01 8.71 1.31
C LEU A 233 7.21 9.45 -0.03
N LEU A 234 7.74 10.68 0.00
CA LEU A 234 8.12 11.41 -1.22
C LEU A 234 9.24 10.69 -1.98
N GLY A 235 10.26 10.16 -1.28
CA GLY A 235 11.31 9.36 -1.90
C GLY A 235 10.78 8.10 -2.57
N MET A 236 9.86 7.40 -1.91
CA MET A 236 9.17 6.24 -2.48
C MET A 236 8.36 6.61 -3.72
N LEU A 237 7.64 7.74 -3.70
CA LEU A 237 6.86 8.21 -4.85
C LEU A 237 7.73 8.48 -6.09
N VAL A 238 8.93 9.02 -5.93
CA VAL A 238 9.85 9.24 -7.05
C VAL A 238 10.23 7.92 -7.72
N VAL A 239 10.59 6.90 -6.92
CA VAL A 239 10.98 5.58 -7.43
C VAL A 239 9.81 4.89 -8.13
N VAL A 240 8.62 4.92 -7.53
CA VAL A 240 7.44 4.24 -8.12
C VAL A 240 7.00 4.93 -9.40
N ARG A 241 7.11 6.27 -9.49
CA ARG A 241 6.76 7.02 -10.70
C ARG A 241 7.61 6.61 -11.92
N GLU A 242 8.88 6.29 -11.72
CA GLU A 242 9.76 5.83 -12.82
C GLU A 242 9.33 4.47 -13.38
N GLN A 243 8.86 3.57 -12.51
CA GLN A 243 8.46 2.21 -12.91
C GLN A 243 7.00 2.13 -13.41
N PHE A 244 6.12 2.99 -12.90
CA PHE A 244 4.67 2.90 -13.13
C PHE A 244 4.07 4.24 -13.56
N ALA A 245 4.60 4.88 -14.60
CA ALA A 245 4.18 6.22 -15.04
C ALA A 245 2.65 6.36 -15.27
N GLN A 246 1.96 5.30 -15.69
CA GLN A 246 0.51 5.29 -15.90
C GLN A 246 -0.31 5.32 -14.60
N LEU A 247 0.22 4.82 -13.48
CA LEU A 247 -0.44 4.89 -12.17
C LEU A 247 -0.39 6.29 -11.55
N PHE A 248 0.50 7.17 -12.03
CA PHE A 248 0.83 8.45 -11.40
C PHE A 248 0.58 9.68 -12.27
N SER A 249 0.13 9.53 -13.52
CA SER A 249 -0.14 10.67 -14.42
C SER A 249 -1.30 11.57 -13.96
N VAL A 250 -2.09 11.12 -12.98
CA VAL A 250 -3.29 11.81 -12.48
C VAL A 250 -3.18 12.16 -10.98
N LEU A 251 -1.98 12.11 -10.37
CA LEU A 251 -1.85 12.53 -8.97
C LEU A 251 -2.07 14.04 -8.85
N GLU A 252 -3.30 14.45 -8.53
CA GLU A 252 -3.60 15.85 -8.28
C GLU A 252 -2.70 16.37 -7.13
N PRO A 253 -1.95 17.46 -7.33
CA PRO A 253 -1.12 18.04 -6.27
C PRO A 253 -1.91 18.35 -5.00
N ARG A 254 -3.20 18.64 -5.14
CA ARG A 254 -4.14 18.88 -4.04
C ARG A 254 -4.37 17.64 -3.18
N MET A 255 -4.60 16.48 -3.79
CA MET A 255 -4.79 15.21 -3.07
C MET A 255 -3.50 14.78 -2.38
N LEU A 256 -2.36 14.91 -3.05
CA LEU A 256 -1.06 14.62 -2.46
C LEU A 256 -0.80 15.51 -1.23
N ALA A 257 -1.01 16.83 -1.35
CA ALA A 257 -0.87 17.76 -0.24
C ALA A 257 -1.82 17.42 0.93
N ALA A 258 -3.07 17.03 0.63
CA ALA A 258 -4.04 16.60 1.62
C ALA A 258 -3.54 15.37 2.40
N VAL A 259 -3.05 14.33 1.71
CA VAL A 259 -2.51 13.12 2.37
C VAL A 259 -1.29 13.45 3.21
N LEU A 260 -0.32 14.22 2.69
CA LEU A 260 0.87 14.61 3.45
C LEU A 260 0.52 15.42 4.71
N SER A 261 -0.42 16.37 4.59
CA SER A 261 -0.90 17.13 5.74
C SER A 261 -1.62 16.23 6.76
N GLY A 262 -2.42 15.28 6.29
CA GLY A 262 -3.09 14.28 7.11
C GLY A 262 -2.11 13.42 7.91
N VAL A 263 -1.03 12.97 7.28
CA VAL A 263 0.04 12.20 7.95
C VAL A 263 0.69 13.01 9.06
N VAL A 264 0.94 14.31 8.85
CA VAL A 264 1.50 15.20 9.87
C VAL A 264 0.55 15.38 11.05
N VAL A 265 -0.71 15.70 10.78
CA VAL A 265 -1.73 15.85 11.82
C VAL A 265 -1.90 14.56 12.62
N LEU A 266 -1.99 13.43 11.92
CA LEU A 266 -2.17 12.11 12.53
C LEU A 266 -0.96 11.70 13.36
N GLY A 267 0.26 12.01 12.92
CA GLY A 267 1.49 11.79 13.71
C GLY A 267 1.52 12.58 15.01
N ILE A 268 1.12 13.85 14.98
CA ILE A 268 0.99 14.68 16.19
C ILE A 268 -0.10 14.11 17.11
N LEU A 269 -1.29 13.79 16.56
CA LEU A 269 -2.42 13.26 17.33
C LEU A 269 -2.06 11.94 18.02
N ILE A 270 -1.45 10.98 17.33
CA ILE A 270 -1.03 9.70 17.91
C ILE A 270 -0.07 9.93 19.08
N CYS A 271 0.94 10.78 18.90
CA CYS A 271 1.95 11.04 19.93
C CYS A 271 1.34 11.73 21.15
N VAL A 272 0.51 12.75 20.92
CA VAL A 272 -0.16 13.51 21.97
C VAL A 272 -1.15 12.64 22.72
N ALA A 273 -2.01 11.89 22.02
CA ALA A 273 -2.98 10.99 22.64
C ALA A 273 -2.28 9.91 23.47
N SER A 274 -1.29 9.22 22.89
CA SER A 274 -0.53 8.17 23.59
C SER A 274 0.15 8.72 24.84
N THR A 275 0.82 9.87 24.73
CA THR A 275 1.47 10.52 25.87
C THR A 275 0.45 10.97 26.91
N PHE A 276 -0.69 11.51 26.48
CA PHE A 276 -1.76 11.95 27.38
C PHE A 276 -2.27 10.78 28.22
N PHE A 277 -2.60 9.64 27.61
CA PHE A 277 -3.07 8.45 28.34
C PHE A 277 -2.02 7.95 29.35
N VAL A 278 -0.75 7.88 28.94
CA VAL A 278 0.33 7.39 29.79
C VAL A 278 0.59 8.34 30.97
N VAL A 279 0.76 9.65 30.71
CA VAL A 279 1.05 10.62 31.79
C VAL A 279 -0.17 10.81 32.69
N ASN A 280 -1.40 10.79 32.16
CA ASN A 280 -2.61 10.87 32.98
C ASN A 280 -2.67 9.71 33.98
N ARG A 281 -2.40 8.48 33.52
CA ARG A 281 -2.31 7.31 34.37
C ARG A 281 -1.20 7.45 35.42
N LEU A 282 0.00 7.88 35.04
CA LEU A 282 1.13 8.00 35.96
C LEU A 282 0.94 9.10 37.02
N VAL A 283 0.35 10.24 36.65
CA VAL A 283 0.10 11.37 37.57
C VAL A 283 -1.10 11.08 38.50
N SER A 284 -2.01 10.18 38.11
CA SER A 284 -3.11 9.76 38.99
C SER A 284 -2.69 8.82 40.13
N LEU A 285 -1.49 8.21 40.06
CA LEU A 285 -0.99 7.33 41.11
C LEU A 285 -0.54 8.15 42.35
N THR A 286 -0.90 7.65 43.53
CA THR A 286 -0.57 8.27 44.83
C THR A 286 0.92 8.04 45.15
N ASN A 287 1.54 8.92 45.94
CA ASN A 287 2.99 9.03 46.12
C ASN A 287 3.73 7.74 46.57
N ASP A 288 3.03 6.72 47.10
CA ASP A 288 3.65 5.48 47.59
C ASP A 288 3.92 4.42 46.50
N GLU A 289 3.33 4.55 45.31
CA GLU A 289 3.57 3.62 44.18
C GLU A 289 4.67 4.09 43.21
N LEU A 290 5.26 5.27 43.44
CA LEU A 290 6.36 5.80 42.62
C LEU A 290 7.74 5.24 43.01
N TYR A 291 7.80 4.45 44.08
CA TYR A 291 9.01 3.84 44.63
C TYR A 291 9.18 2.34 44.29
N TYR A 292 8.25 1.73 43.55
CA TYR A 292 8.33 0.37 43.04
C TYR A 292 8.28 0.31 41.50
#